data_AF-A0A7V7ZHS6-F1
#
_entry.id   AF-A0A7V7ZHS6-F1
#
_cell.length_a   1.000
_cell.length_b   1.000
_cell.length_c   1.000
_cell.angle_alpha   90.00
_cell.angle_beta   90.00
_cell.angle_gamma   90.00
#
_symmetry.space_group_name_H-M   'P 1'
#
loop_
_entity.id
_entity.type
_entity.pdbx_description
1 polymer ?
#
loop_
_entity_poly.entity_id
_entity_poly.type
_entity_poly.pdbx_seq_one_letter_code
_entity_poly.pdbx_strand_id
1 'polypeptide(L)'
;MSVRRLLIALALLAGLAPRPGSAAPAVAWQPLYTRQGWDGGPALDIRAVGDVMLGRGVAKAAQQQGYGYALALARPLLAGDLALGNLESPLTERAAVRSGPYRLPATPAFAPALRAAGFHALSLANNHALDAGPAGLRDAAQTLEAQGIAPLGAGNGAQAASTARMLTAAGQRVALLAYNQVRDPADQPDEAEGWGRAWLDDNAIAHVRAAARRADHVVVLVHWGEEYQHAPSPAQRDWAARLVAAGADVVLGAHPHVLQPVELLDAGGRRGVVAFSLGNFIFDQDGRADTSRSAVLRVRLDARGVAALEAAPVAIRRGQVAAAPAGSASAAEALAELRPAEARATAAWRWEKGTATPISTPTDEGLRPAPTAFSADLRGDGHPLWVTLDSRGIVQVRANASRTSKLLWQNESPAWQVRRIASGDADGDGRADLLLALWKPDAQGVLRSHPFLVGYRGGAFRVIWGGSPTPMGLQDVRVGDIDGDGDDEVVLLEGGERPGDLGQRISVLRWDHWMLGVAWRSPSGHYRAIDLRDADSDGALEILAGASPPLAR
;
A
#
# COMPACT_ATOMS: atom_id res chain seq x y z
N MET A 1 73.77 -8.26 -37.66
CA MET A 1 72.47 -8.88 -37.29
C MET A 1 71.54 -7.76 -36.84
N SER A 2 70.35 -7.75 -37.43
CA SER A 2 69.60 -6.54 -37.78
C SER A 2 68.63 -6.01 -36.70
N VAL A 3 68.45 -4.69 -36.77
CA VAL A 3 67.49 -3.79 -36.12
C VAL A 3 66.04 -4.28 -36.29
N ARG A 4 65.62 -5.30 -35.52
CA ARG A 4 64.24 -5.80 -35.59
C ARG A 4 63.62 -6.30 -34.28
N ARG A 5 64.23 -6.03 -33.12
CA ARG A 5 63.70 -6.50 -31.81
C ARG A 5 63.49 -5.43 -30.73
N LEU A 6 63.67 -4.15 -31.04
CA LEU A 6 63.51 -3.05 -30.07
C LEU A 6 62.34 -2.08 -30.37
N LEU A 7 61.37 -2.51 -31.19
CA LEU A 7 60.18 -1.69 -31.54
C LEU A 7 58.83 -2.36 -31.20
N ILE A 8 58.81 -3.46 -30.43
CA ILE A 8 57.55 -4.13 -30.04
C ILE A 8 57.26 -4.04 -28.52
N ALA A 9 58.16 -3.47 -27.72
CA ALA A 9 57.95 -3.30 -26.26
C ALA A 9 57.58 -1.86 -25.83
N LEU A 10 57.38 -0.94 -26.77
CA LEU A 10 57.04 0.47 -26.48
C LEU A 10 55.79 0.98 -27.23
N ALA A 11 54.89 0.06 -27.60
CA ALA A 11 53.61 0.38 -28.24
C ALA A 11 52.39 -0.27 -27.55
N LEU A 12 52.51 -0.62 -26.26
CA LEU A 12 51.42 -1.24 -25.47
C LEU A 12 51.15 -0.53 -24.13
N LEU A 13 51.59 0.72 -23.98
CA LEU A 13 51.38 1.53 -22.78
C LEU A 13 50.74 2.91 -23.03
N ALA A 14 50.16 3.13 -24.21
CA ALA A 14 49.37 4.32 -24.52
C ALA A 14 48.04 3.90 -25.13
N GLY A 15 47.03 3.65 -24.29
CA GLY A 15 45.71 3.27 -24.80
C GLY A 15 44.69 2.71 -23.83
N LEU A 16 44.74 3.03 -22.53
CA LEU A 16 43.61 2.81 -21.62
C LEU A 16 43.40 4.06 -20.76
N ALA A 17 43.17 5.19 -21.44
CA ALA A 17 42.33 6.22 -20.84
C ALA A 17 40.92 5.62 -20.70
N PRO A 18 40.24 5.75 -19.54
CA PRO A 18 38.87 5.30 -19.40
C PRO A 18 38.02 5.92 -20.51
N ARG A 19 37.35 5.09 -21.30
CA ARG A 19 36.37 5.55 -22.29
C ARG A 19 35.32 6.42 -21.58
N PRO A 20 34.98 7.61 -22.09
CA PRO A 20 33.88 8.37 -21.53
C PRO A 20 32.57 7.61 -21.77
N GLY A 21 31.82 7.39 -20.68
CA GLY A 21 30.39 7.14 -20.70
C GLY A 21 29.91 5.83 -21.31
N SER A 22 30.08 4.72 -20.58
CA SER A 22 28.97 3.75 -20.55
C SER A 22 27.81 4.49 -19.88
N ALA A 23 26.84 4.99 -20.68
CA ALA A 23 25.62 5.54 -20.12
C ALA A 23 25.05 4.49 -19.16
N ALA A 24 24.77 4.89 -17.92
CA ALA A 24 24.07 4.01 -16.98
C ALA A 24 22.83 3.46 -17.70
N PRO A 25 22.55 2.15 -17.62
CA PRO A 25 21.41 1.57 -18.30
C PRO A 25 20.15 2.36 -17.95
N ALA A 26 19.35 2.70 -18.97
CA ALA A 26 18.14 3.48 -18.78
C ALA A 26 17.23 2.78 -17.77
N VAL A 27 16.74 3.53 -16.77
CA VAL A 27 15.84 2.98 -15.75
C VAL A 27 14.54 2.56 -16.42
N ALA A 28 14.19 1.28 -16.30
CA ALA A 28 12.96 0.72 -16.83
C ALA A 28 11.78 1.06 -15.91
N TRP A 29 11.13 2.21 -16.17
CA TRP A 29 9.89 2.60 -15.50
C TRP A 29 8.72 1.80 -16.05
N GLN A 30 7.89 1.27 -15.14
CA GLN A 30 6.72 0.48 -15.47
C GLN A 30 5.46 1.21 -14.99
N PRO A 31 4.47 1.44 -15.86
CA PRO A 31 3.27 2.16 -15.46
C PRO A 31 2.46 1.34 -14.45
N LEU A 32 2.03 2.01 -13.39
CA LEU A 32 1.07 1.50 -12.41
C LEU A 32 -0.30 2.18 -12.58
N TYR A 33 -0.30 3.46 -12.98
CA TYR A 33 -1.52 4.23 -13.22
C TYR A 33 -1.25 5.38 -14.17
N THR A 34 -2.24 5.73 -14.97
CA THR A 34 -2.29 7.00 -15.69
C THR A 34 -3.73 7.49 -15.69
N ARG A 35 -3.94 8.76 -15.31
CA ARG A 35 -5.26 9.38 -15.30
C ARG A 35 -5.75 9.52 -16.74
N GLN A 36 -7.00 9.12 -16.99
CA GLN A 36 -7.62 9.25 -18.31
C GLN A 36 -7.54 10.71 -18.82
N GLY A 37 -7.12 10.86 -20.07
CA GLY A 37 -6.94 12.18 -20.70
C GLY A 37 -5.71 12.95 -20.23
N TRP A 38 -4.76 12.33 -19.53
CA TRP A 38 -3.41 12.88 -19.37
C TRP A 38 -2.50 12.35 -20.49
N ASP A 39 -1.87 13.26 -21.21
CA ASP A 39 -1.07 13.04 -22.41
C ASP A 39 0.43 13.33 -22.21
N GLY A 40 0.87 13.40 -20.94
CA GLY A 40 2.26 13.70 -20.59
C GLY A 40 2.58 15.18 -20.40
N GLY A 41 1.56 16.04 -20.22
CA GLY A 41 1.74 17.46 -19.89
C GLY A 41 2.53 17.73 -18.59
N PRO A 42 2.88 19.01 -18.32
CA PRO A 42 3.73 19.40 -17.19
C PRO A 42 3.21 18.87 -15.85
N ALA A 43 4.09 18.16 -15.12
CA ALA A 43 3.78 17.59 -13.81
C ALA A 43 5.05 17.51 -12.96
N LEU A 44 4.91 17.79 -11.67
CA LEU A 44 5.94 17.58 -10.65
C LEU A 44 6.36 16.10 -10.62
N ASP A 45 7.66 15.84 -10.66
CA ASP A 45 8.26 14.50 -10.60
C ASP A 45 8.76 14.16 -9.19
N ILE A 46 8.00 13.38 -8.44
CA ILE A 46 8.42 12.89 -7.11
C ILE A 46 8.96 11.46 -7.25
N ARG A 47 10.19 11.24 -6.80
CA ARG A 47 10.80 9.92 -6.62
C ARG A 47 10.73 9.53 -5.15
N ALA A 48 10.23 8.34 -4.86
CA ALA A 48 10.12 7.83 -3.51
C ALA A 48 10.72 6.44 -3.39
N VAL A 49 11.39 6.20 -2.27
CA VAL A 49 11.96 4.91 -1.88
C VAL A 49 11.58 4.58 -0.44
N GLY A 50 11.73 3.33 -0.03
CA GLY A 50 11.47 2.92 1.35
C GLY A 50 12.69 3.08 2.27
N ASP A 51 12.99 2.05 3.05
CA ASP A 51 13.94 2.12 4.16
C ASP A 51 15.41 2.19 3.73
N VAL A 52 16.13 3.19 4.25
CA VAL A 52 17.56 3.43 4.05
C VAL A 52 18.26 3.20 5.38
N MET A 53 18.93 2.06 5.53
CA MET A 53 19.72 1.70 6.70
C MET A 53 21.21 1.67 6.34
N LEU A 54 21.99 2.56 6.96
CA LEU A 54 23.40 2.78 6.65
C LEU A 54 24.35 2.21 7.70
N GLY A 55 23.82 1.68 8.79
CA GLY A 55 24.56 1.04 9.86
C GLY A 55 25.03 -0.40 9.53
N ARG A 56 25.46 -1.12 10.56
CA ARG A 56 25.80 -2.56 10.52
C ARG A 56 26.64 -2.98 9.30
N GLY A 57 26.16 -3.94 8.51
CA GLY A 57 26.86 -4.48 7.34
C GLY A 57 27.11 -3.43 6.26
N VAL A 58 26.20 -2.46 6.10
CA VAL A 58 26.36 -1.35 5.14
C VAL A 58 27.51 -0.44 5.56
N ALA A 59 27.61 -0.09 6.85
CA ALA A 59 28.73 0.67 7.40
C ALA A 59 30.07 -0.06 7.20
N LYS A 60 30.11 -1.38 7.43
CA LYS A 60 31.31 -2.19 7.21
C LYS A 60 31.73 -2.20 5.74
N ALA A 61 30.78 -2.35 4.81
CA ALA A 61 31.07 -2.29 3.38
C ALA A 61 31.58 -0.89 2.96
N ALA A 62 30.99 0.17 3.52
CA ALA A 62 31.40 1.54 3.27
C ALA A 62 32.81 1.86 3.78
N GLN A 63 33.24 1.29 4.91
CA GLN A 63 34.62 1.46 5.40
C GLN A 63 35.66 0.85 4.43
N GLN A 64 35.28 -0.18 3.68
CA GLN A 64 36.15 -0.85 2.72
C GLN A 64 36.11 -0.22 1.33
N GLN A 65 34.94 0.24 0.89
CA GLN A 65 34.68 0.68 -0.50
C GLN A 65 34.40 2.18 -0.63
N GLY A 66 34.36 2.90 0.49
CA GLY A 66 33.97 4.30 0.59
C GLY A 66 32.48 4.49 0.87
N TYR A 67 32.14 5.59 1.54
CA TYR A 67 30.76 5.93 1.95
C TYR A 67 29.79 6.16 0.80
N GLY A 68 30.28 6.34 -0.43
CA GLY A 68 29.46 6.41 -1.64
C GLY A 68 29.01 5.06 -2.19
N TYR A 69 29.61 3.94 -1.76
CA TYR A 69 29.44 2.62 -2.38
C TYR A 69 27.97 2.20 -2.49
N ALA A 70 27.24 2.22 -1.37
CA ALA A 70 25.86 1.74 -1.28
C ALA A 70 24.90 2.47 -2.26
N LEU A 71 25.18 3.75 -2.53
CA LEU A 71 24.32 4.65 -3.30
C LEU A 71 24.88 4.99 -4.70
N ALA A 72 26.03 4.41 -5.07
CA ALA A 72 26.75 4.78 -6.30
C ALA A 72 25.91 4.64 -7.59
N LEU A 73 24.89 3.76 -7.58
CA LEU A 73 24.01 3.50 -8.72
C LEU A 73 22.61 4.10 -8.55
N ALA A 74 22.35 4.84 -7.47
CA ALA A 74 21.02 5.35 -7.13
C ALA A 74 20.62 6.61 -7.93
N ARG A 75 21.60 7.40 -8.42
CA ARG A 75 21.33 8.72 -9.02
C ARG A 75 20.33 8.68 -10.19
N PRO A 76 20.40 7.74 -11.15
CA PRO A 76 19.41 7.65 -12.23
C PRO A 76 18.00 7.33 -11.75
N LEU A 77 17.86 6.62 -10.61
CA LEU A 77 16.56 6.26 -10.03
C LEU A 77 15.91 7.44 -9.30
N LEU A 78 16.73 8.28 -8.66
CA LEU A 78 16.30 9.41 -7.85
C LEU A 78 16.31 10.76 -8.60
N ALA A 79 16.56 10.74 -9.91
CA ALA A 79 16.52 11.93 -10.75
C ALA A 79 15.06 12.35 -11.00
N GLY A 80 14.55 13.24 -10.13
CA GLY A 80 13.28 13.94 -10.25
C GLY A 80 13.36 15.32 -9.59
N ASP A 81 12.23 16.03 -9.55
CA ASP A 81 12.12 17.35 -8.91
C ASP A 81 12.20 17.24 -7.38
N LEU A 82 11.71 16.13 -6.83
CA LEU A 82 11.87 15.75 -5.43
C LEU A 82 12.24 14.27 -5.33
N ALA A 83 13.08 13.93 -4.35
CA ALA A 83 13.43 12.56 -4.02
C ALA A 83 13.36 12.36 -2.50
N LEU A 84 12.56 11.37 -2.07
CA LEU A 84 12.11 11.17 -0.70
C LEU A 84 12.40 9.73 -0.26
N GLY A 85 12.62 9.51 1.04
CA GLY A 85 12.77 8.17 1.62
C GLY A 85 12.78 8.18 3.16
N ASN A 86 12.85 7.01 3.78
CA ASN A 86 12.98 6.87 5.24
C ASN A 86 14.44 6.56 5.60
N LEU A 87 15.08 7.40 6.40
CA LEU A 87 16.43 7.16 6.91
C LEU A 87 16.32 6.53 8.31
N GLU A 88 16.59 5.24 8.37
CA GLU A 88 16.47 4.42 9.58
C GLU A 88 17.80 4.32 10.35
N SER A 89 18.67 5.30 10.13
CA SER A 89 19.98 5.39 10.77
C SER A 89 20.21 6.80 11.29
N PRO A 90 20.27 7.01 12.63
CA PRO A 90 20.72 8.29 13.15
C PRO A 90 22.18 8.49 12.78
N LEU A 91 22.47 9.57 12.04
CA LEU A 91 23.82 9.95 11.62
C LEU A 91 24.52 10.67 12.77
N THR A 92 25.46 10.01 13.44
CA THR A 92 26.19 10.57 14.59
C THR A 92 27.54 9.88 14.82
N GLU A 93 28.47 10.61 15.42
CA GLU A 93 29.77 10.09 15.91
C GLU A 93 29.74 9.74 17.41
N ARG A 94 28.57 9.83 18.05
CA ARG A 94 28.44 9.57 19.49
C ARG A 94 28.63 8.09 19.78
N ALA A 95 29.52 7.80 20.74
CA ALA A 95 29.75 6.44 21.23
C ALA A 95 28.57 5.87 22.03
N ALA A 96 27.71 6.74 22.60
CA ALA A 96 26.55 6.32 23.36
C ALA A 96 25.44 5.82 22.43
N VAL A 97 25.40 4.49 22.27
CA VAL A 97 24.32 3.78 21.59
C VAL A 97 23.50 3.06 22.65
N ARG A 98 22.18 3.14 22.57
CA ARG A 98 21.29 2.49 23.52
C ARG A 98 21.46 0.97 23.47
N SER A 99 21.39 0.30 24.62
CA SER A 99 21.45 -1.16 24.66
C SER A 99 20.27 -1.77 23.89
N GLY A 100 20.53 -2.86 23.16
CA GLY A 100 19.51 -3.56 22.38
C GLY A 100 20.14 -4.35 21.21
N PRO A 101 19.44 -5.38 20.69
CA PRO A 101 20.02 -6.29 19.71
C PRO A 101 20.18 -5.67 18.31
N TYR A 102 19.38 -4.66 17.97
CA TYR A 102 19.34 -4.08 16.62
C TYR A 102 19.44 -2.56 16.69
N ARG A 103 20.68 -2.05 16.75
CA ARG A 103 20.95 -0.61 16.70
C ARG A 103 21.55 -0.25 15.36
N LEU A 104 21.03 0.81 14.75
CA LEU A 104 21.33 1.20 13.38
C LEU A 104 22.02 2.58 13.25
N PRO A 105 22.82 3.08 14.21
CA PRO A 105 23.53 4.35 14.00
C PRO A 105 24.54 4.20 12.85
N ALA A 106 24.75 5.31 12.15
CA ALA A 106 25.74 5.42 11.09
C ALA A 106 26.53 6.73 11.23
N THR A 107 27.70 6.81 10.62
CA THR A 107 28.50 8.05 10.65
C THR A 107 27.90 9.13 9.74
N PRO A 108 28.01 10.43 10.10
CA PRO A 108 27.74 11.57 9.22
C PRO A 108 28.47 11.54 7.88
N ALA A 109 29.54 10.76 7.73
CA ALA A 109 30.29 10.62 6.47
C ALA A 109 29.45 10.07 5.30
N PHE A 110 28.28 9.47 5.55
CA PHE A 110 27.34 9.07 4.51
C PHE A 110 26.54 10.24 3.90
N ALA A 111 26.44 11.38 4.58
CA ALA A 111 25.54 12.45 4.17
C ALA A 111 25.85 13.06 2.79
N PRO A 112 27.13 13.25 2.38
CA PRO A 112 27.45 13.65 1.01
C PRO A 112 26.99 12.63 -0.04
N ALA A 113 27.03 11.32 0.28
CA ALA A 113 26.57 10.27 -0.62
C ALA A 113 25.04 10.28 -0.79
N LEU A 114 24.29 10.55 0.29
CA LEU A 114 22.84 10.75 0.23
C LEU A 114 22.48 11.94 -0.69
N ARG A 115 23.20 13.06 -0.56
CA ARG A 115 22.99 14.22 -1.42
C ARG A 115 23.36 13.93 -2.88
N ALA A 116 24.49 13.27 -3.10
CA ALA A 116 24.94 12.89 -4.45
C ALA A 116 24.00 11.89 -5.13
N ALA A 117 23.35 11.00 -4.36
CA ALA A 117 22.31 10.12 -4.86
C ALA A 117 21.08 10.90 -5.36
N GLY A 118 20.79 12.06 -4.77
CA GLY A 118 19.74 12.97 -5.23
C GLY A 118 18.63 13.23 -4.22
N PHE A 119 18.77 12.79 -2.96
CA PHE A 119 17.75 13.03 -1.94
C PHE A 119 17.54 14.53 -1.67
N HIS A 120 16.26 14.91 -1.59
CA HIS A 120 15.83 16.27 -1.25
C HIS A 120 15.28 16.33 0.18
N ALA A 121 14.66 15.26 0.65
CA ALA A 121 14.21 15.13 2.03
C ALA A 121 14.25 13.67 2.49
N LEU A 122 14.46 13.45 3.79
CA LEU A 122 14.47 12.13 4.40
C LEU A 122 13.68 12.16 5.71
N SER A 123 12.82 11.16 5.90
CA SER A 123 12.16 10.93 7.19
C SER A 123 13.16 10.42 8.22
N LEU A 124 13.12 11.03 9.40
CA LEU A 124 13.76 10.53 10.62
C LEU A 124 12.71 10.03 11.63
N ALA A 125 11.42 10.05 11.30
CA ALA A 125 10.36 9.54 12.15
C ALA A 125 10.20 8.04 11.98
N ASN A 126 11.01 7.27 12.70
CA ASN A 126 10.95 5.81 12.75
C ASN A 126 11.35 5.27 14.14
N ASN A 127 11.19 3.97 14.35
CA ASN A 127 11.55 3.25 15.57
C ASN A 127 13.05 3.36 15.93
N HIS A 128 13.94 3.45 14.93
CA HIS A 128 15.40 3.54 15.13
C HIS A 128 15.95 4.97 15.30
N ALA A 129 15.09 5.99 15.17
CA ALA A 129 15.47 7.40 15.27
C ALA A 129 16.25 7.75 16.54
N LEU A 130 15.97 7.04 17.63
CA LEU A 130 16.55 7.27 18.96
C LEU A 130 17.59 6.21 19.36
N ASP A 131 18.12 5.42 18.42
CA ASP A 131 19.15 4.41 18.73
C ASP A 131 20.42 5.01 19.37
N ALA A 132 20.75 6.26 19.02
CA ALA A 132 21.80 7.06 19.64
C ALA A 132 21.25 8.20 20.55
N GLY A 133 20.02 8.02 21.03
CA GLY A 133 19.28 8.95 21.88
C GLY A 133 18.88 10.28 21.19
N PRO A 134 18.23 11.19 21.95
CA PRO A 134 17.80 12.51 21.44
C PRO A 134 18.92 13.33 20.81
N ALA A 135 20.13 13.25 21.37
CA ALA A 135 21.28 13.97 20.84
C ALA A 135 21.77 13.40 19.50
N GLY A 136 21.72 12.07 19.32
CA GLY A 136 22.01 11.43 18.03
C GLY A 136 20.98 11.77 16.95
N LEU A 137 19.69 11.83 17.31
CA LEU A 137 18.63 12.29 16.41
C LEU A 137 18.85 13.74 15.95
N ARG A 138 19.21 14.62 16.89
CA ARG A 138 19.58 16.01 16.57
C ARG A 138 20.77 16.08 15.63
N ASP A 139 21.85 15.35 15.93
CA ASP A 139 23.04 15.34 15.08
C ASP A 139 22.69 14.86 13.66
N ALA A 140 21.82 13.86 13.53
CA ALA A 140 21.34 13.36 12.24
C ALA A 140 20.59 14.43 11.46
N ALA A 141 19.63 15.11 12.09
CA ALA A 141 18.87 16.18 11.45
C ALA A 141 19.76 17.35 11.01
N GLN A 142 20.71 17.77 11.85
CA GLN A 142 21.66 18.82 11.52
C GLN A 142 22.60 18.42 10.38
N THR A 143 23.03 17.17 10.36
CA THR A 143 23.88 16.62 9.29
C THR A 143 23.16 16.64 7.95
N LEU A 144 21.89 16.23 7.91
CA LEU A 144 21.08 16.28 6.69
C LEU A 144 20.87 17.73 6.21
N GLU A 145 20.50 18.63 7.11
CA GLU A 145 20.28 20.04 6.79
C GLU A 145 21.55 20.68 6.22
N ALA A 146 22.72 20.39 6.80
CA ALA A 146 24.01 20.88 6.30
C ALA A 146 24.37 20.39 4.89
N GLN A 147 23.79 19.25 4.46
CA GLN A 147 23.94 18.73 3.09
C GLN A 147 22.80 19.18 2.15
N GLY A 148 21.90 20.06 2.61
CA GLY A 148 20.75 20.51 1.83
C GLY A 148 19.69 19.43 1.63
N ILE A 149 19.59 18.46 2.55
CA ILE A 149 18.53 17.45 2.61
C ILE A 149 17.61 17.84 3.77
N ALA A 150 16.32 18.03 3.51
CA ALA A 150 15.39 18.39 4.58
C ALA A 150 15.11 17.17 5.50
N PRO A 151 15.48 17.21 6.79
CA PRO A 151 15.02 16.22 7.76
C PRO A 151 13.53 16.41 8.04
N LEU A 152 12.78 15.31 8.04
CA LEU A 152 11.35 15.30 8.32
C LEU A 152 11.05 14.51 9.60
N GLY A 153 10.03 14.93 10.35
CA GLY A 153 9.49 14.14 11.45
C GLY A 153 10.39 14.07 12.70
N ALA A 154 11.34 14.99 12.84
CA ALA A 154 12.22 15.07 14.01
C ALA A 154 12.44 16.52 14.40
N GLY A 155 12.48 16.81 15.70
CA GLY A 155 12.65 18.16 16.20
C GLY A 155 12.68 18.25 17.71
N ASN A 156 13.02 19.44 18.22
CA ASN A 156 13.01 19.72 19.65
C ASN A 156 11.57 19.83 20.18
N GLY A 157 11.05 18.76 20.75
CA GLY A 157 9.65 18.61 21.16
C GLY A 157 8.69 18.23 20.02
N ALA A 158 7.52 17.71 20.41
CA ALA A 158 6.52 17.13 19.50
C ALA A 158 6.03 18.10 18.40
N GLN A 159 5.86 19.39 18.75
CA GLN A 159 5.41 20.41 17.80
C GLN A 159 6.45 20.65 16.69
N ALA A 160 7.73 20.77 17.05
CA ALA A 160 8.80 20.96 16.09
C ALA A 160 8.95 19.73 15.19
N ALA A 161 8.91 18.53 15.78
CA ALA A 161 9.00 17.27 15.04
C ALA A 161 7.85 17.11 14.02
N SER A 162 6.65 17.55 14.37
CA SER A 162 5.44 17.43 13.53
C SER A 162 5.25 18.57 12.52
N THR A 163 6.17 19.54 12.49
CA THR A 163 6.04 20.71 11.61
C THR A 163 6.34 20.34 10.16
N ALA A 164 5.41 20.66 9.25
CA ALA A 164 5.59 20.42 7.83
C ALA A 164 6.78 21.22 7.27
N ARG A 165 7.65 20.56 6.51
CA ARG A 165 8.69 21.23 5.72
C ARG A 165 8.08 21.64 4.38
N MET A 166 8.14 22.93 4.07
CA MET A 166 7.66 23.47 2.80
C MET A 166 8.82 23.58 1.82
N LEU A 167 8.75 22.87 0.71
CA LEU A 167 9.71 22.97 -0.40
C LEU A 167 9.01 23.54 -1.64
N THR A 168 9.79 24.16 -2.54
CA THR A 168 9.29 24.53 -3.87
C THR A 168 10.02 23.69 -4.90
N ALA A 169 9.27 22.98 -5.74
CA ALA A 169 9.79 22.09 -6.76
C ALA A 169 8.91 22.21 -8.02
N ALA A 170 9.52 22.29 -9.20
CA ALA A 170 8.81 22.56 -10.45
C ALA A 170 7.83 23.76 -10.39
N GLY A 171 8.16 24.79 -9.60
CA GLY A 171 7.31 25.96 -9.39
C GLY A 171 6.10 25.75 -8.47
N GLN A 172 5.93 24.55 -7.90
CA GLN A 172 4.85 24.20 -6.99
C GLN A 172 5.34 24.10 -5.55
N ARG A 173 4.53 24.53 -4.59
CA ARG A 173 4.80 24.39 -3.15
C ARG A 173 4.35 23.03 -2.67
N VAL A 174 5.27 22.27 -2.11
CA VAL A 174 5.04 20.92 -1.59
C VAL A 174 5.28 20.92 -0.09
N ALA A 175 4.26 20.54 0.69
CA ALA A 175 4.41 20.30 2.11
C ALA A 175 4.77 18.84 2.37
N LEU A 176 5.85 18.62 3.12
CA LEU A 176 6.34 17.32 3.52
C LEU A 176 6.16 17.13 5.03
N LEU A 177 5.49 16.05 5.43
CA LEU A 177 5.35 15.63 6.81
C LEU A 177 5.85 14.19 6.96
N ALA A 178 6.32 13.82 8.15
CA ALA A 178 6.71 12.45 8.44
C ALA A 178 6.29 12.04 9.85
N TYR A 179 5.84 10.80 10.03
CA TYR A 179 5.35 10.27 11.30
C TYR A 179 5.75 8.81 11.53
N ASN A 180 5.94 8.46 12.81
CA ASN A 180 6.18 7.10 13.28
C ASN A 180 4.95 6.54 13.99
N GLN A 181 4.55 5.32 13.68
CA GLN A 181 3.53 4.57 14.42
C GLN A 181 4.14 3.40 15.22
N VAL A 182 5.35 2.97 14.85
CA VAL A 182 5.99 1.77 15.41
C VAL A 182 6.62 2.08 16.76
N ARG A 183 6.22 1.35 17.80
CA ARG A 183 6.84 1.44 19.11
C ARG A 183 7.91 0.37 19.23
N ASP A 184 9.11 0.73 19.67
CA ASP A 184 10.10 -0.27 20.07
C ASP A 184 9.69 -0.82 21.46
N PRO A 185 9.46 -2.14 21.63
CA PRO A 185 9.01 -2.73 22.90
C PRO A 185 9.99 -2.54 24.07
N ALA A 186 11.28 -2.35 23.77
CA ALA A 186 12.31 -2.05 24.76
C ALA A 186 12.50 -0.54 25.00
N ASP A 187 11.71 0.28 24.31
CA ASP A 187 11.89 1.72 24.20
C ASP A 187 10.88 2.45 25.10
N GLN A 188 11.35 2.85 26.28
CA GLN A 188 10.78 3.97 27.04
C GLN A 188 11.68 5.18 26.78
N PRO A 189 11.57 5.87 25.64
CA PRO A 189 12.47 6.96 25.37
C PRO A 189 12.07 8.15 26.24
N ASP A 190 13.05 8.74 26.92
CA ASP A 190 12.95 10.07 27.54
C ASP A 190 12.85 11.15 26.44
N GLU A 191 11.80 11.09 25.61
CA GLU A 191 11.44 12.15 24.64
C GLU A 191 10.91 13.39 25.36
N ALA A 192 10.61 13.28 26.66
CA ALA A 192 9.86 14.25 27.45
C ALA A 192 10.50 15.66 27.47
N GLU A 193 11.81 15.78 27.25
CA GLU A 193 12.54 17.06 27.41
C GLU A 193 13.60 17.32 26.33
N GLY A 194 13.38 16.88 25.08
CA GLY A 194 14.37 17.16 24.03
C GLY A 194 13.96 16.84 22.60
N TRP A 195 14.96 16.49 21.79
CA TRP A 195 14.75 16.08 20.41
C TRP A 195 14.02 14.74 20.35
N GLY A 196 12.89 14.72 19.66
CA GLY A 196 12.04 13.55 19.49
C GLY A 196 11.56 13.40 18.07
N ARG A 197 10.90 12.27 17.81
CA ARG A 197 10.25 11.93 16.54
C ARG A 197 8.77 12.32 16.58
N ALA A 198 8.21 12.63 15.43
CA ALA A 198 6.78 12.87 15.29
C ALA A 198 6.01 11.55 15.34
N TRP A 199 4.98 11.48 16.18
CA TRP A 199 4.14 10.29 16.31
C TRP A 199 2.89 10.41 15.44
N LEU A 200 2.48 9.29 14.84
CA LEU A 200 1.23 9.21 14.10
C LEU A 200 0.06 9.11 15.10
N ASP A 201 -0.55 10.25 15.37
CA ASP A 201 -1.71 10.41 16.25
C ASP A 201 -2.78 11.31 15.61
N ASP A 202 -3.85 11.63 16.34
CA ASP A 202 -4.93 12.46 15.82
C ASP A 202 -4.48 13.88 15.46
N ASN A 203 -3.40 14.39 16.06
CA ASN A 203 -2.84 15.69 15.72
C ASN A 203 -2.22 15.69 14.32
N ALA A 204 -1.70 14.54 13.84
CA ALA A 204 -1.21 14.39 12.48
C ALA A 204 -2.27 14.80 11.44
N ILE A 205 -3.55 14.46 11.67
CA ILE A 205 -4.66 14.86 10.80
C ILE A 205 -4.82 16.39 10.76
N ALA A 206 -4.68 17.07 11.91
CA ALA A 206 -4.74 18.53 11.97
C ALA A 206 -3.54 19.18 11.25
N HIS A 207 -2.34 18.62 11.40
CA HIS A 207 -1.13 19.07 10.73
C HIS A 207 -1.23 18.94 9.20
N VAL A 208 -1.72 17.79 8.70
CA VAL A 208 -1.95 17.60 7.25
C VAL A 208 -2.98 18.60 6.73
N ARG A 209 -4.10 18.81 7.43
CA ARG A 209 -5.08 19.85 7.05
C ARG A 209 -4.48 21.25 7.03
N ALA A 210 -3.60 21.57 7.98
CA ALA A 210 -2.92 22.86 8.04
C ALA A 210 -1.94 23.05 6.88
N ALA A 211 -1.20 21.99 6.53
CA ALA A 211 -0.30 21.96 5.38
C ALA A 211 -1.07 22.13 4.06
N ALA A 212 -2.19 21.40 3.89
CA ALA A 212 -3.03 21.45 2.70
C ALA A 212 -3.62 22.84 2.41
N ARG A 213 -3.75 23.72 3.42
CA ARG A 213 -4.18 25.11 3.21
C ARG A 213 -3.07 26.01 2.65
N ARG A 214 -1.82 25.56 2.66
CA ARG A 214 -0.63 26.39 2.40
C ARG A 214 0.25 25.85 1.27
N ALA A 215 0.02 24.63 0.82
CA ALA A 215 0.76 23.95 -0.22
C ALA A 215 -0.14 23.62 -1.40
N ASP A 216 0.46 23.45 -2.57
CA ASP A 216 -0.23 22.98 -3.77
C ASP A 216 -0.34 21.44 -3.74
N HIS A 217 0.66 20.77 -3.14
CA HIS A 217 0.65 19.34 -2.86
C HIS A 217 1.11 19.00 -1.43
N VAL A 218 0.54 17.95 -0.84
CA VAL A 218 0.96 17.42 0.47
C VAL A 218 1.42 15.97 0.36
N VAL A 219 2.64 15.71 0.82
CA VAL A 219 3.22 14.36 0.91
C VAL A 219 3.46 14.00 2.36
N VAL A 220 3.01 12.82 2.77
CA VAL A 220 3.16 12.32 4.14
C VAL A 220 3.94 11.01 4.11
N LEU A 221 5.11 10.99 4.75
CA LEU A 221 5.88 9.76 4.96
C LEU A 221 5.45 9.12 6.29
N VAL A 222 5.25 7.81 6.32
CA VAL A 222 4.78 7.13 7.53
C VAL A 222 5.53 5.83 7.74
N HIS A 223 6.08 5.65 8.93
CA HIS A 223 6.76 4.43 9.35
C HIS A 223 5.80 3.59 10.21
N TRP A 224 5.27 2.50 9.65
CA TRP A 224 4.05 1.82 10.17
C TRP A 224 3.93 0.33 9.79
N GLY A 225 2.88 -0.32 10.29
CA GLY A 225 2.58 -1.70 9.93
C GLY A 225 3.43 -2.70 10.71
N GLU A 226 3.54 -3.90 10.16
CA GLU A 226 4.23 -5.04 10.78
C GLU A 226 5.35 -5.52 9.87
N GLU A 227 6.51 -5.80 10.46
CA GLU A 227 7.67 -6.30 9.71
C GLU A 227 7.31 -7.54 8.89
N TYR A 228 7.74 -7.52 7.64
CA TYR A 228 7.65 -8.60 6.67
C TYR A 228 6.25 -9.06 6.28
N GLN A 229 5.22 -8.29 6.62
CA GLN A 229 3.87 -8.54 6.12
C GLN A 229 3.69 -7.89 4.74
N HIS A 230 3.42 -8.70 3.72
CA HIS A 230 3.19 -8.21 2.34
C HIS A 230 1.81 -7.59 2.14
N ALA A 231 0.87 -7.83 3.06
CA ALA A 231 -0.45 -7.20 3.04
C ALA A 231 -0.50 -6.04 4.05
N PRO A 232 -1.01 -4.86 3.67
CA PRO A 232 -1.16 -3.76 4.60
C PRO A 232 -2.22 -4.09 5.65
N SER A 233 -1.94 -3.76 6.91
CA SER A 233 -2.85 -4.02 8.01
C SER A 233 -4.10 -3.14 7.94
N PRO A 234 -5.21 -3.53 8.59
CA PRO A 234 -6.40 -2.67 8.71
C PRO A 234 -6.08 -1.29 9.29
N ALA A 235 -5.14 -1.20 10.23
CA ALA A 235 -4.72 0.06 10.82
C ALA A 235 -3.96 0.95 9.82
N GLN A 236 -3.09 0.38 8.98
CA GLN A 236 -2.43 1.14 7.90
C GLN A 236 -3.48 1.72 6.94
N ARG A 237 -4.48 0.92 6.54
CA ARG A 237 -5.56 1.35 5.63
C ARG A 237 -6.42 2.48 6.23
N ASP A 238 -6.78 2.37 7.51
CA ASP A 238 -7.53 3.43 8.22
C ASP A 238 -6.76 4.75 8.26
N TRP A 239 -5.48 4.71 8.65
CA TRP A 239 -4.63 5.91 8.68
C TRP A 239 -4.46 6.52 7.28
N ALA A 240 -4.20 5.70 6.27
CA ALA A 240 -4.09 6.16 4.89
C ALA A 240 -5.37 6.92 4.45
N ALA A 241 -6.56 6.36 4.71
CA ALA A 241 -7.82 7.01 4.38
C ALA A 241 -8.00 8.34 5.12
N ARG A 242 -7.63 8.40 6.40
CA ARG A 242 -7.73 9.61 7.21
C ARG A 242 -6.75 10.69 6.74
N LEU A 243 -5.53 10.33 6.36
CA LEU A 243 -4.52 11.25 5.83
C LEU A 243 -4.93 11.80 4.45
N VAL A 244 -5.42 10.95 3.55
CA VAL A 244 -5.93 11.38 2.23
C VAL A 244 -7.14 12.31 2.40
N ALA A 245 -8.10 11.93 3.25
CA ALA A 245 -9.25 12.78 3.57
C ALA A 245 -8.85 14.12 4.24
N ALA A 246 -7.70 14.18 4.90
CA ALA A 246 -7.15 15.39 5.50
C ALA A 246 -6.47 16.32 4.49
N GLY A 247 -6.17 15.84 3.29
CA GLY A 247 -5.55 16.61 2.21
C GLY A 247 -4.20 16.09 1.73
N ALA A 248 -3.75 14.91 2.17
CA ALA A 248 -2.56 14.28 1.59
C ALA A 248 -2.84 13.82 0.15
N ASP A 249 -1.98 14.23 -0.79
CA ASP A 249 -2.03 13.75 -2.18
C ASP A 249 -1.20 12.48 -2.35
N VAL A 250 -0.14 12.33 -1.54
CA VAL A 250 0.76 11.18 -1.54
C VAL A 250 1.02 10.74 -0.09
N VAL A 251 0.82 9.45 0.19
CA VAL A 251 1.23 8.82 1.44
C VAL A 251 2.26 7.73 1.14
N LEU A 252 3.44 7.83 1.75
CA LEU A 252 4.59 6.96 1.50
C LEU A 252 4.94 6.17 2.76
N GLY A 253 4.61 4.89 2.76
CA GLY A 253 4.86 3.97 3.86
C GLY A 253 6.25 3.33 3.83
N ALA A 254 6.76 3.03 5.01
CA ALA A 254 8.01 2.30 5.27
C ALA A 254 7.85 1.48 6.57
N HIS A 255 8.85 0.67 6.96
CA HIS A 255 8.92 -0.28 8.09
C HIS A 255 8.72 -1.76 7.77
N PRO A 256 7.75 -2.21 6.93
CA PRO A 256 7.58 -3.63 6.70
C PRO A 256 8.80 -4.34 6.08
N HIS A 257 9.80 -3.60 5.60
CA HIS A 257 11.01 -4.10 4.92
C HIS A 257 10.77 -4.92 3.64
N VAL A 258 9.51 -5.15 3.28
CA VAL A 258 9.04 -5.79 2.04
C VAL A 258 8.09 -4.85 1.30
N LEU A 259 7.89 -5.09 0.00
CA LEU A 259 6.94 -4.31 -0.77
C LEU A 259 5.51 -4.61 -0.33
N GLN A 260 4.70 -3.56 -0.28
CA GLN A 260 3.25 -3.64 -0.14
C GLN A 260 2.61 -2.84 -1.29
N PRO A 261 1.30 -3.03 -1.55
CA PRO A 261 0.64 -2.38 -2.68
C PRO A 261 0.74 -0.85 -2.70
N VAL A 262 0.70 -0.31 -3.91
CA VAL A 262 0.47 1.10 -4.23
C VAL A 262 -0.95 1.24 -4.74
N GLU A 263 -1.77 2.02 -4.04
CA GLU A 263 -3.19 2.17 -4.31
C GLU A 263 -3.55 3.63 -4.56
N LEU A 264 -4.51 3.87 -5.47
CA LEU A 264 -5.26 5.12 -5.48
C LEU A 264 -6.40 4.98 -4.50
N LEU A 265 -6.48 5.89 -3.54
CA LEU A 265 -7.46 5.87 -2.47
C LEU A 265 -8.36 7.09 -2.57
N ASP A 266 -9.67 6.85 -2.67
CA ASP A 266 -10.69 7.88 -2.57
C ASP A 266 -11.17 8.01 -1.12
N ALA A 267 -10.92 9.16 -0.50
CA ALA A 267 -11.33 9.43 0.87
C ALA A 267 -11.64 10.91 1.08
N GLY A 268 -12.76 11.21 1.75
CA GLY A 268 -13.17 12.59 2.02
C GLY A 268 -13.45 13.43 0.78
N GLY A 269 -13.87 12.79 -0.34
CA GLY A 269 -14.10 13.47 -1.62
C GLY A 269 -12.83 13.85 -2.39
N ARG A 270 -11.68 13.30 -1.99
CA ARG A 270 -10.39 13.49 -2.65
C ARG A 270 -9.80 12.15 -3.04
N ARG A 271 -8.94 12.16 -4.06
CA ARG A 271 -8.12 11.02 -4.46
C ARG A 271 -6.67 11.28 -4.12
N GLY A 272 -6.04 10.36 -3.40
CA GLY A 272 -4.59 10.36 -3.14
C GLY A 272 -3.96 9.05 -3.57
N VAL A 273 -2.64 9.02 -3.70
CA VAL A 273 -1.88 7.78 -3.84
C VAL A 273 -1.31 7.35 -2.49
N VAL A 274 -1.40 6.06 -2.19
CA VAL A 274 -0.87 5.45 -0.97
C VAL A 274 0.06 4.31 -1.39
N ALA A 275 1.35 4.47 -1.14
CA ALA A 275 2.30 3.36 -1.17
C ALA A 275 2.40 2.80 0.25
N PHE A 276 1.86 1.62 0.53
CA PHE A 276 1.84 1.12 1.90
C PHE A 276 3.23 0.72 2.43
N SER A 277 4.11 0.25 1.56
CA SER A 277 5.53 0.04 1.81
C SER A 277 6.27 -0.09 0.48
N LEU A 278 7.39 0.63 0.35
CA LEU A 278 8.31 0.48 -0.79
C LEU A 278 9.47 -0.49 -0.51
N GLY A 279 9.41 -1.22 0.60
CA GLY A 279 10.45 -2.15 1.05
C GLY A 279 11.76 -1.45 1.40
N ASN A 280 12.85 -2.19 1.47
CA ASN A 280 14.17 -1.60 1.70
C ASN A 280 14.71 -0.95 0.44
N PHE A 281 15.36 0.22 0.54
CA PHE A 281 16.18 0.77 -0.53
C PHE A 281 17.67 0.50 -0.31
N ILE A 282 18.16 0.58 0.92
CA ILE A 282 19.51 0.19 1.33
C ILE A 282 19.43 -0.59 2.64
N PHE A 283 19.94 -1.82 2.66
CA PHE A 283 19.95 -2.66 3.86
C PHE A 283 20.98 -3.80 3.74
N ASP A 284 21.34 -4.45 4.85
CA ASP A 284 22.24 -5.61 4.91
C ASP A 284 21.48 -6.94 5.12
N GLN A 285 20.21 -7.01 4.76
CA GLN A 285 19.34 -8.18 4.89
C GLN A 285 19.40 -9.13 3.66
N ASP A 286 20.59 -9.33 3.08
CA ASP A 286 20.79 -10.16 1.87
C ASP A 286 20.33 -11.63 2.04
N GLY A 287 20.09 -12.09 3.27
CA GLY A 287 19.63 -13.45 3.59
C GLY A 287 18.14 -13.72 3.33
N ARG A 288 17.34 -12.69 2.99
CA ARG A 288 15.93 -12.83 2.63
C ARG A 288 15.69 -12.22 1.25
N ALA A 289 15.14 -13.01 0.34
CA ALA A 289 14.97 -12.59 -1.06
C ALA A 289 13.97 -11.43 -1.18
N ASP A 290 12.89 -11.48 -0.41
CA ASP A 290 11.82 -10.46 -0.37
C ASP A 290 12.29 -9.11 0.18
N THR A 291 13.18 -9.07 1.18
CA THR A 291 13.73 -7.80 1.72
C THR A 291 14.81 -7.19 0.84
N SER A 292 15.32 -7.97 -0.12
CA SER A 292 16.28 -7.51 -1.13
C SER A 292 15.61 -7.14 -2.46
N ARG A 293 14.29 -7.37 -2.60
CA ARG A 293 13.45 -6.88 -3.69
C ARG A 293 12.77 -5.59 -3.26
N SER A 294 12.79 -4.60 -4.13
CA SER A 294 12.26 -3.28 -3.82
C SER A 294 11.88 -2.53 -5.09
N ALA A 295 11.41 -1.30 -4.95
CA ALA A 295 11.15 -0.41 -6.07
C ALA A 295 11.34 1.05 -5.71
N VAL A 296 11.65 1.85 -6.73
CA VAL A 296 11.49 3.29 -6.67
C VAL A 296 10.15 3.64 -7.30
N LEU A 297 9.32 4.37 -6.55
CA LEU A 297 8.06 4.91 -7.06
C LEU A 297 8.30 6.28 -7.68
N ARG A 298 7.72 6.51 -8.85
CA ARG A 298 7.57 7.82 -9.47
C ARG A 298 6.12 8.25 -9.39
N VAL A 299 5.89 9.42 -8.82
CA VAL A 299 4.57 10.06 -8.77
C VAL A 299 4.61 11.34 -9.59
N ARG A 300 3.72 11.44 -10.58
CA ARG A 300 3.49 12.66 -11.34
C ARG A 300 2.28 13.40 -10.79
N LEU A 301 2.49 14.61 -10.29
CA LEU A 301 1.43 15.48 -9.77
C LEU A 301 1.25 16.70 -10.65
N ASP A 302 0.02 16.98 -11.07
CA ASP A 302 -0.35 18.22 -11.74
C ASP A 302 -1.43 18.97 -10.93
N ALA A 303 -1.91 20.10 -11.46
CA ALA A 303 -2.93 20.91 -10.78
C ALA A 303 -4.25 20.16 -10.49
N ARG A 304 -4.48 19.00 -11.12
CA ARG A 304 -5.65 18.12 -10.89
C ARG A 304 -5.33 16.95 -9.95
N GLY A 305 -4.14 16.90 -9.35
CA GLY A 305 -3.69 15.84 -8.45
C GLY A 305 -2.83 14.79 -9.15
N VAL A 306 -2.99 13.52 -8.79
CA VAL A 306 -2.20 12.41 -9.35
C VAL A 306 -2.49 12.24 -10.84
N ALA A 307 -1.47 12.47 -11.67
CA ALA A 307 -1.54 12.35 -13.12
C ALA A 307 -1.08 10.96 -13.59
N ALA A 308 0.03 10.46 -13.03
CA ALA A 308 0.55 9.13 -13.33
C ALA A 308 1.39 8.56 -12.19
N LEU A 309 1.45 7.23 -12.13
CA LEU A 309 2.30 6.46 -11.24
C LEU A 309 3.11 5.47 -12.07
N GLU A 310 4.41 5.42 -11.83
CA GLU A 310 5.31 4.44 -12.42
C GLU A 310 6.21 3.85 -11.34
N ALA A 311 6.66 2.63 -11.51
CA ALA A 311 7.64 2.00 -10.62
C ALA A 311 8.85 1.49 -11.39
N ALA A 312 10.04 1.67 -10.81
CA ALA A 312 11.27 1.05 -11.28
C ALA A 312 11.69 -0.02 -10.26
N PRO A 313 11.61 -1.31 -10.59
CA PRO A 313 12.09 -2.37 -9.70
C PRO A 313 13.59 -2.23 -9.42
N VAL A 314 13.98 -2.45 -8.17
CA VAL A 314 15.38 -2.44 -7.74
C VAL A 314 15.69 -3.68 -6.92
N ALA A 315 16.97 -4.04 -6.87
CA ALA A 315 17.46 -5.10 -6.03
C ALA A 315 18.61 -4.58 -5.16
N ILE A 316 18.65 -5.05 -3.92
CA ILE A 316 19.76 -4.83 -3.01
C ILE A 316 20.67 -6.04 -3.06
N ARG A 317 21.97 -5.80 -3.22
CA ARG A 317 23.00 -6.83 -3.15
C ARG A 317 24.19 -6.28 -2.39
N ARG A 318 24.57 -6.92 -1.27
CA ARG A 318 25.74 -6.52 -0.46
C ARG A 318 25.63 -5.08 0.02
N GLY A 319 24.43 -4.64 0.39
CA GLY A 319 24.17 -3.26 0.83
C GLY A 319 24.22 -2.20 -0.27
N GLN A 320 24.33 -2.58 -1.55
CA GLN A 320 24.24 -1.66 -2.68
C GLN A 320 22.93 -1.85 -3.44
N VAL A 321 22.27 -0.75 -3.79
CA VAL A 321 21.05 -0.75 -4.61
C VAL A 321 21.38 -0.59 -6.09
N ALA A 322 20.69 -1.35 -6.93
CA ALA A 322 20.73 -1.18 -8.38
C ALA A 322 19.36 -1.44 -9.01
N ALA A 323 19.10 -0.85 -10.18
CA ALA A 323 17.93 -1.21 -10.98
C ALA A 323 17.93 -2.72 -11.25
N ALA A 324 16.79 -3.37 -11.04
CA ALA A 324 16.65 -4.77 -11.39
C ALA A 324 16.61 -4.92 -12.92
N PRO A 325 17.23 -5.96 -13.51
CA PRO A 325 17.18 -6.18 -14.94
C PRO A 325 15.72 -6.29 -15.44
N ALA A 326 15.39 -5.57 -16.51
CA ALA A 326 14.07 -5.63 -17.13
C ALA A 326 13.73 -7.08 -17.55
N GLY A 327 12.49 -7.51 -17.28
CA GLY A 327 12.04 -8.88 -17.56
C GLY A 327 12.57 -9.97 -16.63
N SER A 328 13.40 -9.64 -15.63
CA SER A 328 13.83 -10.61 -14.62
C SER A 328 12.67 -11.02 -13.69
N ALA A 329 12.73 -12.24 -13.14
CA ALA A 329 11.75 -12.71 -12.15
C ALA A 329 11.64 -11.76 -10.95
N SER A 330 12.78 -11.28 -10.43
CA SER A 330 12.82 -10.30 -9.34
C SER A 330 12.09 -8.99 -9.69
N ALA A 331 12.20 -8.51 -10.92
CA ALA A 331 11.50 -7.32 -11.37
C ALA A 331 9.99 -7.57 -11.51
N ALA A 332 9.61 -8.72 -12.06
CA ALA A 332 8.21 -9.11 -12.20
C ALA A 332 7.52 -9.29 -10.82
N GLU A 333 8.20 -9.93 -9.88
CA GLU A 333 7.75 -10.11 -8.49
C GLU A 333 7.57 -8.76 -7.78
N ALA A 334 8.55 -7.86 -7.86
CA ALA A 334 8.44 -6.53 -7.26
C ALA A 334 7.25 -5.74 -7.83
N LEU A 335 7.04 -5.77 -9.15
CA LEU A 335 5.87 -5.13 -9.77
C LEU A 335 4.54 -5.80 -9.40
N ALA A 336 4.55 -7.10 -9.14
CA ALA A 336 3.36 -7.83 -8.69
C ALA A 336 3.00 -7.43 -7.25
N GLU A 337 3.98 -7.30 -6.36
CA GLU A 337 3.77 -6.90 -4.96
C GLU A 337 3.28 -5.43 -4.83
N LEU A 338 3.70 -4.55 -5.75
CA LEU A 338 3.23 -3.15 -5.80
C LEU A 338 1.82 -2.98 -6.35
N ARG A 339 1.31 -3.95 -7.11
CA ARG A 339 -0.06 -3.87 -7.61
C ARG A 339 -1.02 -4.29 -6.50
N PRO A 340 -2.19 -3.63 -6.35
CA PRO A 340 -3.19 -4.07 -5.38
C PRO A 340 -3.53 -5.55 -5.63
N ALA A 341 -3.57 -6.35 -4.58
CA ALA A 341 -3.84 -7.80 -4.67
C ALA A 341 -5.24 -8.10 -5.25
N GLU A 342 -6.12 -7.10 -5.29
CA GLU A 342 -7.46 -7.12 -5.89
C GLU A 342 -7.44 -6.71 -7.38
N ALA A 343 -6.36 -6.12 -7.89
CA ALA A 343 -6.35 -5.46 -9.19
C ALA A 343 -6.07 -6.39 -10.39
N ARG A 344 -6.25 -7.72 -10.27
CA ARG A 344 -6.16 -8.65 -11.41
C ARG A 344 -7.16 -9.78 -11.31
N ALA A 345 -8.08 -9.88 -12.27
CA ALA A 345 -8.80 -11.11 -12.52
C ALA A 345 -7.84 -12.14 -13.13
N THR A 346 -7.61 -13.26 -12.45
CA THR A 346 -6.78 -14.36 -12.96
C THR A 346 -7.58 -15.64 -13.17
N ALA A 347 -8.85 -15.65 -12.77
CA ALA A 347 -9.82 -16.67 -13.07
C ALA A 347 -11.19 -16.02 -13.29
N ALA A 348 -11.97 -16.58 -14.20
CA ALA A 348 -13.29 -16.10 -14.55
C ALA A 348 -14.21 -17.28 -14.89
N TRP A 349 -15.49 -17.14 -14.55
CA TRP A 349 -16.52 -18.11 -14.90
C TRP A 349 -17.76 -17.39 -15.41
N ARG A 350 -18.33 -17.94 -16.48
CA ARG A 350 -19.67 -17.62 -16.94
C ARG A 350 -20.66 -18.57 -16.32
N TRP A 351 -21.82 -18.06 -15.90
CA TRP A 351 -22.89 -18.88 -15.38
C TRP A 351 -23.89 -19.26 -16.48
N GLU A 352 -24.17 -20.54 -16.63
CA GLU A 352 -25.21 -21.03 -17.54
C GLU A 352 -25.92 -22.25 -16.92
N LYS A 353 -27.26 -22.23 -16.86
CA LYS A 353 -28.10 -23.39 -16.50
C LYS A 353 -27.70 -24.07 -15.18
N GLY A 354 -27.38 -23.28 -14.15
CA GLY A 354 -27.08 -23.79 -12.81
C GLY A 354 -25.63 -24.26 -12.61
N THR A 355 -24.72 -23.96 -13.54
CA THR A 355 -23.29 -24.22 -13.37
C THR A 355 -22.44 -23.07 -13.88
N ALA A 356 -21.28 -22.85 -13.26
CA ALA A 356 -20.29 -21.90 -13.75
C ALA A 356 -19.22 -22.61 -14.61
N THR A 357 -19.03 -22.18 -15.86
CA THR A 357 -18.00 -22.67 -16.79
C THR A 357 -16.83 -21.70 -16.85
N PRO A 358 -15.56 -22.18 -16.76
CA PRO A 358 -14.40 -21.30 -16.86
C PRO A 358 -14.34 -20.59 -18.22
N ILE A 359 -14.05 -19.29 -18.21
CA ILE A 359 -13.82 -18.50 -19.42
C ILE A 359 -12.46 -17.81 -19.37
N SER A 360 -11.99 -17.33 -20.52
CA SER A 360 -10.80 -16.47 -20.60
C SER A 360 -11.23 -15.02 -20.67
N THR A 361 -10.74 -14.19 -19.74
CA THR A 361 -10.93 -12.73 -19.77
C THR A 361 -9.61 -12.04 -20.12
N PRO A 362 -9.64 -10.79 -20.65
CA PRO A 362 -8.43 -10.00 -20.82
C PRO A 362 -7.69 -9.86 -19.48
N THR A 363 -6.46 -10.40 -19.40
CA THR A 363 -5.71 -10.64 -18.16
C THR A 363 -5.28 -9.37 -17.38
N ASP A 364 -5.61 -8.18 -17.88
CA ASP A 364 -5.20 -6.90 -17.29
C ASP A 364 -6.36 -6.12 -16.64
N GLU A 365 -7.59 -6.64 -16.63
CA GLU A 365 -8.69 -5.98 -15.92
C GLU A 365 -8.63 -6.22 -14.41
N GLY A 366 -8.51 -5.14 -13.64
CA GLY A 366 -8.51 -5.22 -12.18
C GLY A 366 -9.88 -5.39 -11.57
N LEU A 367 -10.00 -6.14 -10.48
CA LEU A 367 -11.29 -6.32 -9.79
C LEU A 367 -11.65 -5.04 -9.04
N ARG A 368 -12.95 -4.76 -8.95
CA ARG A 368 -13.43 -3.67 -8.10
C ARG A 368 -13.32 -4.07 -6.63
N PRO A 369 -12.75 -3.21 -5.77
CA PRO A 369 -12.75 -3.44 -4.32
C PRO A 369 -14.17 -3.65 -3.80
N ALA A 370 -14.30 -4.48 -2.76
CA ALA A 370 -15.58 -4.65 -2.09
C ALA A 370 -16.06 -3.29 -1.55
N PRO A 371 -17.28 -2.85 -1.88
CA PRO A 371 -17.73 -1.54 -1.49
C PRO A 371 -17.94 -1.49 0.02
N THR A 372 -17.37 -0.49 0.69
CA THR A 372 -17.65 -0.18 2.10
C THR A 372 -18.71 0.90 2.23
N ALA A 373 -19.14 1.51 1.13
CA ALA A 373 -20.27 2.40 1.10
C ALA A 373 -20.93 2.42 -0.29
N PHE A 374 -22.26 2.47 -0.32
CA PHE A 374 -23.02 2.50 -1.58
C PHE A 374 -24.44 3.03 -1.36
N SER A 375 -25.13 3.34 -2.46
CA SER A 375 -26.55 3.66 -2.48
C SER A 375 -27.34 2.43 -2.90
N ALA A 376 -28.41 2.08 -2.18
CA ALA A 376 -29.29 0.96 -2.52
C ALA A 376 -30.74 1.28 -2.17
N ASP A 377 -31.69 0.92 -3.04
CA ASP A 377 -33.12 1.07 -2.76
C ASP A 377 -33.63 -0.08 -1.88
N LEU A 378 -33.24 -0.04 -0.60
CA LEU A 378 -33.57 -1.07 0.36
C LEU A 378 -35.05 -1.10 0.76
N ARG A 379 -35.84 -0.10 0.36
CA ARG A 379 -37.29 -0.04 0.65
C ARG A 379 -38.14 -0.43 -0.57
N GLY A 380 -37.56 -0.43 -1.77
CA GLY A 380 -38.30 -0.60 -3.02
C GLY A 380 -39.22 0.58 -3.35
N ASP A 381 -38.89 1.78 -2.87
CA ASP A 381 -39.72 2.98 -3.06
C ASP A 381 -39.13 3.97 -4.07
N GLY A 382 -38.08 3.57 -4.79
CA GLY A 382 -37.35 4.40 -5.74
C GLY A 382 -36.44 5.44 -5.09
N HIS A 383 -36.33 5.45 -3.75
CA HIS A 383 -35.52 6.42 -3.01
C HIS A 383 -34.36 5.73 -2.28
N PRO A 384 -33.18 5.64 -2.93
CA PRO A 384 -32.07 4.87 -2.39
C PRO A 384 -31.56 5.42 -1.06
N LEU A 385 -31.14 4.50 -0.21
CA LEU A 385 -30.51 4.77 1.07
C LEU A 385 -29.00 4.66 0.95
N TRP A 386 -28.31 5.39 1.83
CA TRP A 386 -26.87 5.34 1.93
C TRP A 386 -26.45 4.30 2.97
N VAL A 387 -25.66 3.33 2.53
CA VAL A 387 -25.16 2.24 3.35
C VAL A 387 -23.66 2.44 3.56
N THR A 388 -23.16 2.21 4.78
CA THR A 388 -21.73 2.26 5.09
C THR A 388 -21.33 1.14 6.04
N LEU A 389 -20.16 0.54 5.82
CA LEU A 389 -19.45 -0.35 6.74
C LEU A 389 -18.20 0.39 7.26
N ASP A 390 -18.05 0.51 8.57
CA ASP A 390 -16.86 1.09 9.19
C ASP A 390 -15.82 0.04 9.61
N SER A 391 -14.63 0.51 10.02
CA SER A 391 -13.51 -0.35 10.44
C SER A 391 -13.77 -1.17 11.70
N ARG A 392 -14.82 -0.85 12.46
CA ARG A 392 -15.25 -1.61 13.66
C ARG A 392 -16.23 -2.72 13.31
N GLY A 393 -16.61 -2.85 12.03
CA GLY A 393 -17.60 -3.82 11.57
C GLY A 393 -19.04 -3.37 11.79
N ILE A 394 -19.26 -2.06 11.92
CA ILE A 394 -20.60 -1.48 12.08
C ILE A 394 -21.15 -1.07 10.72
N VAL A 395 -22.32 -1.61 10.38
CA VAL A 395 -23.08 -1.23 9.19
C VAL A 395 -24.14 -0.21 9.58
N GLN A 396 -24.16 0.93 8.89
CA GLN A 396 -25.15 1.97 9.05
C GLN A 396 -25.91 2.20 7.76
N VAL A 397 -27.23 2.36 7.88
CA VAL A 397 -28.13 2.76 6.79
C VAL A 397 -28.71 4.12 7.14
N ARG A 398 -28.51 5.08 6.25
CA ARG A 398 -28.85 6.50 6.42
C ARG A 398 -29.68 7.02 5.26
N ALA A 399 -30.45 8.06 5.51
CA ALA A 399 -31.31 8.68 4.50
C ALA A 399 -30.53 9.21 3.28
N ASN A 400 -29.27 9.62 3.43
CA ASN A 400 -28.38 9.99 2.33
C ASN A 400 -26.90 9.97 2.77
N ALA A 401 -25.99 10.28 1.85
CA ALA A 401 -24.54 10.24 2.06
C ALA A 401 -24.01 11.20 3.14
N SER A 402 -24.79 12.18 3.60
CA SER A 402 -24.37 13.07 4.68
C SER A 402 -24.27 12.30 6.00
N ARG A 403 -23.15 12.48 6.71
CA ARG A 403 -22.94 11.92 8.05
C ARG A 403 -23.93 12.45 9.09
N THR A 404 -24.54 13.62 8.84
CA THR A 404 -25.57 14.21 9.71
C THR A 404 -26.97 13.79 9.33
N SER A 405 -27.15 13.05 8.24
CA SER A 405 -28.47 12.57 7.83
C SER A 405 -29.01 11.53 8.82
N LYS A 406 -30.34 11.40 8.85
CA LYS A 406 -31.05 10.49 9.75
C LYS A 406 -30.51 9.07 9.61
N LEU A 407 -30.06 8.50 10.73
CA LEU A 407 -29.76 7.08 10.86
C LEU A 407 -31.09 6.31 10.90
N LEU A 408 -31.25 5.38 9.98
CA LEU A 408 -32.47 4.58 9.83
C LEU A 408 -32.28 3.18 10.40
N TRP A 409 -31.09 2.63 10.25
CA TRP A 409 -30.73 1.34 10.82
C TRP A 409 -29.23 1.24 11.06
N GLN A 410 -28.87 0.41 12.04
CA GLN A 410 -27.52 -0.03 12.30
C GLN A 410 -27.60 -1.49 12.77
N ASN A 411 -26.60 -2.30 12.46
CA ASN A 411 -26.55 -3.68 12.98
C ASN A 411 -26.64 -3.68 14.52
N GLU A 412 -27.55 -4.50 15.04
CA GLU A 412 -28.06 -4.40 16.41
C GLU A 412 -27.10 -4.94 17.48
N SER A 413 -26.15 -5.79 17.10
CA SER A 413 -25.22 -6.42 18.03
C SER A 413 -23.81 -5.85 17.88
N PRO A 414 -23.22 -5.27 18.94
CA PRO A 414 -21.80 -4.89 18.94
C PRO A 414 -20.87 -6.11 18.87
N ALA A 415 -21.39 -7.33 19.09
CA ALA A 415 -20.63 -8.57 18.92
C ALA A 415 -20.54 -9.02 17.46
N TRP A 416 -21.33 -8.44 16.55
CA TRP A 416 -21.19 -8.70 15.13
C TRP A 416 -19.99 -7.92 14.58
N GLN A 417 -19.05 -8.65 14.01
CA GLN A 417 -17.93 -8.09 13.28
C GLN A 417 -18.21 -8.27 11.78
N VAL A 418 -18.96 -7.33 11.19
CA VAL A 418 -19.20 -7.35 9.74
C VAL A 418 -17.89 -7.03 9.04
N ARG A 419 -17.50 -7.88 8.08
CA ARG A 419 -16.24 -7.75 7.33
C ARG A 419 -16.48 -7.28 5.90
N ARG A 420 -17.62 -7.63 5.32
CA ARG A 420 -18.02 -7.26 3.96
C ARG A 420 -19.52 -7.05 3.89
N ILE A 421 -19.91 -6.16 2.99
CA ILE A 421 -21.31 -5.88 2.68
C ILE A 421 -21.51 -5.87 1.17
N ALA A 422 -22.68 -6.31 0.75
CA ALA A 422 -23.17 -6.19 -0.63
C ALA A 422 -24.68 -5.92 -0.58
N SER A 423 -25.25 -5.54 -1.73
CA SER A 423 -26.69 -5.33 -1.86
C SER A 423 -27.18 -5.72 -3.24
N GLY A 424 -28.40 -6.23 -3.27
CA GLY A 424 -29.13 -6.71 -4.44
C GLY A 424 -30.37 -7.47 -3.99
N ASP A 425 -31.25 -7.83 -4.92
CA ASP A 425 -32.52 -8.52 -4.69
C ASP A 425 -32.32 -10.03 -4.52
N ALA A 426 -31.59 -10.39 -3.46
CA ALA A 426 -31.15 -11.77 -3.24
C ALA A 426 -32.28 -12.71 -2.82
N ASP A 427 -33.47 -12.20 -2.45
CA ASP A 427 -34.65 -13.02 -2.16
C ASP A 427 -35.76 -12.93 -3.22
N GLY A 428 -35.50 -12.22 -4.32
CA GLY A 428 -36.38 -12.12 -5.48
C GLY A 428 -37.71 -11.42 -5.20
N ASP A 429 -37.74 -10.49 -4.23
CA ASP A 429 -38.96 -9.80 -3.82
C ASP A 429 -39.17 -8.43 -4.48
N GLY A 430 -38.29 -8.08 -5.42
CA GLY A 430 -38.28 -6.83 -6.16
C GLY A 430 -37.59 -5.69 -5.41
N ARG A 431 -36.89 -5.97 -4.30
CA ARG A 431 -36.24 -4.95 -3.46
C ARG A 431 -34.82 -5.36 -3.12
N ALA A 432 -33.92 -4.40 -3.13
CA ALA A 432 -32.57 -4.66 -2.70
C ALA A 432 -32.53 -5.01 -1.21
N ASP A 433 -31.85 -6.10 -0.88
CA ASP A 433 -31.50 -6.48 0.48
C ASP A 433 -30.04 -6.16 0.77
N LEU A 434 -29.65 -6.23 2.04
CA LEU A 434 -28.27 -6.14 2.50
C LEU A 434 -27.75 -7.53 2.86
N LEU A 435 -26.68 -7.93 2.19
CA LEU A 435 -25.96 -9.14 2.52
C LEU A 435 -24.72 -8.80 3.35
N LEU A 436 -24.62 -9.41 4.53
CA LEU A 436 -23.56 -9.19 5.50
C LEU A 436 -22.71 -10.45 5.63
N ALA A 437 -21.43 -10.38 5.27
CA ALA A 437 -20.45 -11.38 5.68
C ALA A 437 -19.89 -10.97 7.04
N LEU A 438 -20.28 -11.67 8.10
CA LEU A 438 -20.00 -11.26 9.47
C LEU A 438 -19.42 -12.39 10.31
N TRP A 439 -18.76 -12.01 11.39
CA TRP A 439 -18.44 -12.93 12.49
C TRP A 439 -19.31 -12.61 13.70
N LYS A 440 -19.84 -13.63 14.35
CA LYS A 440 -20.55 -13.50 15.63
C LYS A 440 -20.27 -14.70 16.54
N PRO A 441 -20.37 -14.55 17.87
CA PRO A 441 -20.25 -15.69 18.77
C PRO A 441 -21.41 -16.68 18.55
N ASP A 442 -21.10 -17.97 18.62
CA ASP A 442 -22.09 -19.03 18.82
C ASP A 442 -22.52 -19.10 20.29
N ALA A 443 -23.39 -20.08 20.64
CA ALA A 443 -23.91 -20.23 22.01
C ALA A 443 -22.80 -20.50 23.05
N GLN A 444 -21.60 -20.90 22.61
CA GLN A 444 -20.44 -21.18 23.44
C GLN A 444 -19.45 -19.99 23.45
N GLY A 445 -19.78 -18.88 22.79
CA GLY A 445 -18.93 -17.70 22.70
C GLY A 445 -17.85 -17.79 21.62
N VAL A 446 -17.80 -18.86 20.82
CA VAL A 446 -16.81 -19.03 19.76
C VAL A 446 -17.24 -18.21 18.55
N LEU A 447 -16.38 -17.33 18.06
CA LEU A 447 -16.67 -16.56 16.85
C LEU A 447 -16.76 -17.50 15.64
N ARG A 448 -17.90 -17.42 14.94
CA ARG A 448 -18.17 -18.13 13.69
C ARG A 448 -18.49 -17.13 12.60
N SER A 449 -18.12 -17.43 11.37
CA SER A 449 -18.45 -16.61 10.20
C SER A 449 -19.79 -17.02 9.62
N HIS A 450 -20.64 -16.06 9.27
CA HIS A 450 -21.97 -16.26 8.73
C HIS A 450 -22.28 -15.26 7.61
N PRO A 451 -23.02 -15.69 6.57
CA PRO A 451 -23.72 -14.79 5.66
C PRO A 451 -25.13 -14.49 6.21
N PHE A 452 -25.46 -13.21 6.39
CA PHE A 452 -26.77 -12.75 6.88
C PHE A 452 -27.44 -11.86 5.85
N LEU A 453 -28.68 -12.16 5.50
CA LEU A 453 -29.52 -11.33 4.64
C LEU A 453 -30.42 -10.46 5.51
N VAL A 454 -30.38 -9.15 5.29
CA VAL A 454 -31.15 -8.14 6.02
C VAL A 454 -31.93 -7.30 5.03
N GLY A 455 -33.25 -7.23 5.20
CA GLY A 455 -34.10 -6.43 4.32
C GLY A 455 -35.20 -5.69 5.06
N TYR A 456 -35.89 -4.81 4.34
CA TYR A 456 -36.90 -3.91 4.91
C TYR A 456 -38.30 -4.54 4.83
N ARG A 457 -38.78 -5.09 5.95
CA ARG A 457 -40.07 -5.81 6.03
C ARG A 457 -40.97 -5.22 7.11
N GLY A 458 -42.19 -4.87 6.71
CA GLY A 458 -43.22 -4.33 7.62
C GLY A 458 -42.81 -3.03 8.30
N GLY A 459 -42.10 -2.14 7.60
CA GLY A 459 -41.70 -0.83 8.11
C GLY A 459 -40.36 -0.78 8.87
N ALA A 460 -39.64 -1.91 8.97
CA ALA A 460 -38.36 -1.99 9.67
C ALA A 460 -37.37 -2.93 8.97
N PHE A 461 -36.08 -2.71 9.19
CA PHE A 461 -35.04 -3.65 8.77
C PHE A 461 -35.05 -4.90 9.66
N ARG A 462 -34.99 -6.07 9.04
CA ARG A 462 -35.04 -7.37 9.72
C ARG A 462 -34.05 -8.32 9.09
N VAL A 463 -33.48 -9.21 9.88
CA VAL A 463 -32.78 -10.39 9.35
C VAL A 463 -33.83 -11.28 8.68
N ILE A 464 -33.75 -11.41 7.36
CA ILE A 464 -34.61 -12.29 6.56
C ILE A 464 -34.08 -13.71 6.66
N TRP A 465 -32.75 -13.84 6.59
CA TRP A 465 -32.08 -15.13 6.65
C TRP A 465 -30.74 -15.01 7.37
N GLY A 466 -30.48 -15.95 8.29
CA GLY A 466 -29.20 -16.10 8.95
C GLY A 466 -28.60 -17.45 8.57
N GLY A 467 -27.58 -17.42 7.71
CA GLY A 467 -26.94 -18.64 7.24
C GLY A 467 -26.23 -19.42 8.34
N SER A 468 -26.13 -20.74 8.11
CA SER A 468 -25.28 -21.62 8.91
C SER A 468 -23.83 -21.12 8.93
N PRO A 469 -23.08 -21.37 10.01
CA PRO A 469 -21.69 -20.96 10.08
C PRO A 469 -20.88 -21.65 8.97
N THR A 470 -20.01 -20.91 8.29
CA THR A 470 -19.09 -21.52 7.34
C THR A 470 -17.91 -22.16 8.10
N PRO A 471 -17.45 -23.36 7.70
CA PRO A 471 -16.35 -24.05 8.40
C PRO A 471 -15.05 -23.24 8.41
N MET A 472 -14.85 -22.41 7.39
CA MET A 472 -13.74 -21.47 7.23
C MET A 472 -14.33 -20.10 6.85
N GLY A 473 -13.72 -19.01 7.29
CA GLY A 473 -14.32 -17.67 7.25
C GLY A 473 -14.74 -17.17 5.86
N LEU A 474 -15.78 -16.34 5.80
CA LEU A 474 -16.15 -15.58 4.60
C LEU A 474 -15.18 -14.41 4.40
N GLN A 475 -14.59 -14.33 3.22
CA GLN A 475 -13.56 -13.34 2.87
C GLN A 475 -14.10 -12.21 1.99
N ASP A 476 -15.05 -12.52 1.10
CA ASP A 476 -15.66 -11.55 0.20
C ASP A 476 -17.08 -11.96 -0.21
N VAL A 477 -17.90 -10.99 -0.63
CA VAL A 477 -19.30 -11.20 -1.02
C VAL A 477 -19.74 -10.24 -2.12
N ARG A 478 -20.46 -10.75 -3.12
CA ARG A 478 -21.13 -9.98 -4.18
C ARG A 478 -22.55 -10.48 -4.37
N VAL A 479 -23.41 -9.61 -4.89
CA VAL A 479 -24.79 -9.90 -5.24
C VAL A 479 -25.04 -9.34 -6.64
N GLY A 480 -25.72 -10.10 -7.49
CA GLY A 480 -26.10 -9.67 -8.83
C GLY A 480 -26.67 -10.81 -9.67
N ASP A 481 -27.51 -10.45 -10.62
CA ASP A 481 -28.09 -11.32 -11.65
C ASP A 481 -27.00 -11.83 -12.61
N ILE A 482 -26.43 -13.00 -12.30
CA ILE A 482 -25.35 -13.59 -13.10
C ILE A 482 -25.87 -14.50 -14.21
N ASP A 483 -27.17 -14.78 -14.24
CA ASP A 483 -27.77 -15.67 -15.23
C ASP A 483 -28.82 -15.03 -16.14
N GLY A 484 -29.13 -13.76 -15.90
CA GLY A 484 -30.01 -12.91 -16.69
C GLY A 484 -31.49 -13.23 -16.48
N ASP A 485 -31.87 -13.96 -15.43
CA ASP A 485 -33.27 -14.30 -15.13
C ASP A 485 -34.02 -13.20 -14.37
N GLY A 486 -33.29 -12.18 -13.89
CA GLY A 486 -33.82 -11.03 -13.17
C GLY A 486 -33.83 -11.18 -11.64
N ASP A 487 -33.47 -12.35 -11.11
CA ASP A 487 -33.24 -12.57 -9.68
C ASP A 487 -31.73 -12.50 -9.37
N ASP A 488 -31.34 -11.84 -8.29
CA ASP A 488 -29.91 -11.72 -7.98
C ASP A 488 -29.36 -12.98 -7.28
N GLU A 489 -28.24 -13.51 -7.76
CA GLU A 489 -27.46 -14.53 -7.06
C GLU A 489 -26.55 -13.92 -5.98
N VAL A 490 -26.25 -14.74 -4.97
CA VAL A 490 -25.23 -14.43 -3.95
C VAL A 490 -23.94 -15.17 -4.27
N VAL A 491 -22.85 -14.43 -4.47
CA VAL A 491 -21.51 -15.01 -4.70
C VAL A 491 -20.61 -14.74 -3.51
N LEU A 492 -20.10 -15.82 -2.91
CA LEU A 492 -19.24 -15.80 -1.72
C LEU A 492 -17.84 -16.28 -2.06
N LEU A 493 -16.84 -15.61 -1.49
CA LEU A 493 -15.50 -16.16 -1.36
C LEU A 493 -15.35 -16.77 0.05
N GLU A 494 -15.26 -18.08 0.12
CA GLU A 494 -15.16 -18.85 1.36
C GLU A 494 -13.89 -19.69 1.43
N GLY A 495 -13.44 -19.99 2.64
CA GLY A 495 -12.22 -20.78 2.85
C GLY A 495 -10.99 -19.95 3.21
N GLY A 496 -9.98 -20.62 3.78
CA GLY A 496 -8.78 -19.98 4.30
C GLY A 496 -9.04 -19.23 5.61
N GLU A 497 -8.01 -19.11 6.44
CA GLU A 497 -8.07 -18.13 7.55
C GLU A 497 -7.88 -16.71 6.98
N ARG A 498 -7.15 -16.58 5.87
CA ARG A 498 -6.80 -15.32 5.21
C ARG A 498 -7.03 -15.40 3.69
N PRO A 499 -7.28 -14.25 3.02
CA PRO A 499 -7.32 -14.19 1.56
C PRO A 499 -6.03 -14.72 0.92
N GLY A 500 -6.15 -15.68 0.00
CA GLY A 500 -5.03 -16.30 -0.72
C GLY A 500 -4.52 -17.62 -0.14
N ASP A 501 -5.04 -18.08 0.99
CA ASP A 501 -4.71 -19.39 1.58
C ASP A 501 -5.10 -20.55 0.63
N LEU A 502 -4.42 -21.70 0.78
CA LEU A 502 -4.84 -22.94 0.12
C LEU A 502 -6.21 -23.38 0.64
N GLY A 503 -7.10 -23.82 -0.26
CA GLY A 503 -8.40 -24.35 0.13
C GLY A 503 -9.58 -23.42 -0.12
N GLN A 504 -9.33 -22.23 -0.67
CA GLN A 504 -10.38 -21.24 -0.92
C GLN A 504 -11.26 -21.63 -2.10
N ARG A 505 -12.54 -21.27 -2.02
CA ARG A 505 -13.56 -21.56 -3.02
C ARG A 505 -14.47 -20.37 -3.20
N ILE A 506 -14.99 -20.25 -4.41
CA ILE A 506 -16.08 -19.36 -4.74
C ILE A 506 -17.35 -20.19 -4.72
N SER A 507 -18.39 -19.69 -4.07
CA SER A 507 -19.67 -20.36 -3.93
C SER A 507 -20.78 -19.46 -4.42
N VAL A 508 -21.64 -20.00 -5.27
CA VAL A 508 -22.86 -19.31 -5.73
C VAL A 508 -24.03 -19.88 -4.95
N LEU A 509 -24.82 -18.99 -4.35
CA LEU A 509 -25.99 -19.30 -3.57
C LEU A 509 -27.23 -18.70 -4.25
N ARG A 510 -28.33 -19.46 -4.26
CA ARG A 510 -29.63 -19.03 -4.76
C ARG A 510 -30.69 -19.11 -3.68
N TRP A 511 -31.66 -18.21 -3.75
CA TRP A 511 -32.83 -18.26 -2.89
C TRP A 511 -33.78 -19.37 -3.33
N ASP A 512 -34.22 -20.19 -2.38
CA ASP A 512 -35.16 -21.29 -2.62
C ASP A 512 -36.54 -21.06 -1.98
N HIS A 513 -36.90 -19.79 -1.73
CA HIS A 513 -38.08 -19.31 -1.01
C HIS A 513 -37.99 -19.39 0.53
N TRP A 514 -37.04 -20.13 1.08
CA TRP A 514 -36.85 -20.26 2.53
C TRP A 514 -35.43 -19.96 3.00
N MET A 515 -34.43 -20.21 2.16
CA MET A 515 -33.03 -19.99 2.46
C MET A 515 -32.17 -19.78 1.22
N LEU A 516 -30.95 -19.26 1.45
CA LEU A 516 -29.89 -19.29 0.43
C LEU A 516 -29.21 -20.67 0.43
N GLY A 517 -29.45 -21.45 -0.62
CA GLY A 517 -28.84 -22.75 -0.87
C GLY A 517 -27.64 -22.66 -1.81
N VAL A 518 -26.59 -23.46 -1.59
CA VAL A 518 -25.40 -23.49 -2.46
C VAL A 518 -25.77 -24.17 -3.78
N ALA A 519 -25.79 -23.40 -4.87
CA ALA A 519 -26.02 -23.88 -6.23
C ALA A 519 -24.74 -24.43 -6.88
N TRP A 520 -23.59 -23.81 -6.59
CA TRP A 520 -22.32 -24.21 -7.20
C TRP A 520 -21.11 -23.85 -6.33
N ARG A 521 -20.00 -24.56 -6.53
CA ARG A 521 -18.68 -24.24 -5.96
C ARG A 521 -17.57 -24.38 -7.00
N SER A 522 -16.63 -23.44 -6.97
CA SER A 522 -15.40 -23.54 -7.76
C SER A 522 -14.52 -24.71 -7.30
N PRO A 523 -13.57 -25.14 -8.14
CA PRO A 523 -12.39 -25.86 -7.66
C PRO A 523 -11.71 -25.09 -6.53
N SER A 524 -11.01 -25.81 -5.66
CA SER A 524 -10.19 -25.17 -4.63
C SER A 524 -9.03 -24.40 -5.27
N GLY A 525 -8.80 -23.17 -4.82
CA GLY A 525 -7.74 -22.30 -5.31
C GLY A 525 -7.18 -21.38 -4.23
N HIS A 526 -6.47 -20.33 -4.68
CA HIS A 526 -5.84 -19.28 -3.86
C HIS A 526 -6.51 -17.92 -4.13
N TYR A 527 -7.81 -17.83 -3.91
CA TYR A 527 -8.63 -16.68 -4.30
C TYR A 527 -8.64 -15.56 -3.24
N ARG A 528 -8.33 -14.33 -3.63
CA ARG A 528 -8.21 -13.19 -2.70
C ARG A 528 -9.43 -12.27 -2.68
N ALA A 529 -10.10 -12.14 -3.82
CA ALA A 529 -11.25 -11.27 -4.00
C ALA A 529 -12.13 -11.79 -5.15
N ILE A 530 -13.38 -11.35 -5.18
CA ILE A 530 -14.34 -11.64 -6.26
C ILE A 530 -14.96 -10.35 -6.80
N ASP A 531 -15.41 -10.38 -8.05
CA ASP A 531 -16.19 -9.31 -8.68
C ASP A 531 -17.23 -9.89 -9.63
N LEU A 532 -18.33 -9.16 -9.86
CA LEU A 532 -19.39 -9.49 -10.81
C LEU A 532 -19.52 -8.39 -11.86
N ARG A 533 -19.09 -8.65 -13.10
CA ARG A 533 -19.18 -7.67 -14.19
C ARG A 533 -19.24 -8.37 -15.53
N ASP A 534 -19.80 -7.68 -16.51
CA ASP A 534 -19.70 -8.02 -17.93
C ASP A 534 -18.27 -7.77 -18.42
N ALA A 535 -17.48 -8.84 -18.46
CA ALA A 535 -16.05 -8.82 -18.72
C ALA A 535 -15.72 -9.06 -20.21
N ASP A 536 -16.66 -9.57 -21.00
CA ASP A 536 -16.49 -9.77 -22.45
C ASP A 536 -17.46 -8.93 -23.30
N SER A 537 -18.21 -8.03 -22.68
CA SER A 537 -19.15 -7.09 -23.30
C SER A 537 -20.31 -7.78 -24.02
N ASP A 538 -20.76 -8.95 -23.51
CA ASP A 538 -21.91 -9.69 -24.03
C ASP A 538 -23.23 -9.34 -23.34
N GLY A 539 -23.17 -8.52 -22.27
CA GLY A 539 -24.30 -8.07 -21.49
C GLY A 539 -24.65 -8.95 -20.28
N ALA A 540 -23.96 -10.07 -20.07
CA ALA A 540 -24.11 -10.94 -18.90
C ALA A 540 -23.04 -10.64 -17.84
N LEU A 541 -23.32 -10.89 -16.55
CA LEU A 541 -22.30 -10.76 -15.52
C LEU A 541 -21.47 -12.04 -15.39
N GLU A 542 -20.14 -11.91 -15.38
CA GLU A 542 -19.25 -13.01 -15.01
C GLU A 542 -18.75 -12.92 -13.58
N ILE A 543 -18.50 -14.10 -13.02
CA ILE A 543 -17.80 -14.27 -11.76
C ILE A 543 -16.31 -14.16 -12.02
N LEU A 544 -15.69 -13.08 -11.55
CA LEU A 544 -14.25 -12.88 -11.63
C LEU A 544 -13.60 -13.12 -10.28
N ALA A 545 -12.39 -13.68 -10.30
CA ALA A 545 -11.62 -13.87 -9.08
C ALA A 545 -10.14 -13.57 -9.29
N GLY A 546 -9.57 -12.92 -8.28
CA GLY A 546 -8.15 -12.66 -8.20
C GLY A 546 -7.48 -13.81 -7.47
N ALA A 547 -6.51 -14.47 -8.10
CA ALA A 547 -5.79 -15.58 -7.52
C ALA A 547 -4.29 -15.28 -7.40
N SER A 548 -3.64 -15.81 -6.36
CA SER A 548 -2.19 -15.87 -6.32
C SER A 548 -1.66 -16.95 -7.26
N PRO A 549 -0.47 -16.75 -7.87
CA PRO A 549 0.29 -17.87 -8.38
C PRO A 549 0.45 -18.89 -7.24
N PRO A 550 0.35 -20.21 -7.52
CA PRO A 550 0.69 -21.20 -6.51
C PRO A 550 2.11 -20.90 -6.02
N LEU A 551 2.31 -20.89 -4.70
CA LEU A 551 3.64 -20.81 -4.12
C LEU A 551 4.46 -21.95 -4.74
N ALA A 552 5.47 -21.60 -5.56
CA ALA A 552 6.41 -22.58 -6.06
C ALA A 552 7.05 -23.24 -4.83
N ARG A 553 6.84 -24.56 -4.70
CA ARG A 553 7.41 -25.35 -3.60
C ARG A 553 8.91 -25.49 -3.75
#